data_AF-A0A1B6HRV5-F1
#
_entry.id   AF-A0A1B6HRV5-F1
#
_cell.length_a   1.000
_cell.length_b   1.000
_cell.length_c   1.000
_cell.angle_alpha   90.00
_cell.angle_beta   90.00
_cell.angle_gamma   90.00
#
_symmetry.space_group_name_H-M   'P 1'
#
loop_
_entity.id
_entity.type
_entity.pdbx_description
1 polymer ?
#
loop_
_entity_poly.entity_id
_entity_poly.type
_entity_poly.pdbx_seq_one_letter_code
_entity_poly.pdbx_strand_id
1 'polypeptide(L)'
;LDVPDWLTADFLKSCLESEEEICKSVEIVSHSVERAVSPGNNYGSNMYRVKVRYKTSNSEYSLPLIIKSPLSQSGSFDANGELSREVCTIEQRYYSEFINKTYSLMKHSIVPKHYTSPNPACVVLEDLKV
;
A
#
# COMPACT_ATOMS: atom_id res chain seq x y z
N LEU A 1 -5.11 5.13 -16.93
CA LEU A 1 -4.91 4.75 -15.51
C LEU A 1 -4.37 6.02 -14.92
N ASP A 2 -5.12 6.63 -14.02
CA ASP A 2 -4.73 7.92 -13.48
C ASP A 2 -3.91 7.62 -12.23
N VAL A 3 -2.59 7.68 -12.39
CA VAL A 3 -1.65 7.42 -11.30
C VAL A 3 -1.49 8.72 -10.52
N PRO A 4 -1.67 8.71 -9.20
CA PRO A 4 -1.56 9.92 -8.42
C PRO A 4 -0.10 10.37 -8.28
N ASP A 5 0.13 11.67 -8.29
CA ASP A 5 1.47 12.27 -8.24
C ASP A 5 2.26 11.91 -6.98
N TRP A 6 1.58 11.51 -5.90
CA TRP A 6 2.22 11.08 -4.65
C TRP A 6 2.77 9.65 -4.71
N LEU A 7 2.36 8.82 -5.68
CA LEU A 7 2.85 7.45 -5.82
C LEU A 7 4.20 7.43 -6.54
N THR A 8 5.22 7.96 -5.86
CA THR A 8 6.57 8.15 -6.38
C THR A 8 7.56 7.09 -5.89
N ALA A 9 8.78 7.12 -6.43
CA ALA A 9 9.88 6.31 -5.89
C ALA A 9 10.16 6.62 -4.40
N ASP A 10 10.09 7.89 -3.97
CA ASP A 10 10.31 8.27 -2.58
C ASP A 10 9.21 7.77 -1.65
N PHE A 11 7.96 7.77 -2.11
CA PHE A 11 6.85 7.15 -1.39
C PHE A 11 7.10 5.65 -1.20
N LEU A 12 7.44 4.94 -2.28
CA LEU A 12 7.69 3.50 -2.24
C LEU A 12 8.89 3.16 -1.34
N LYS A 13 9.97 3.95 -1.44
CA LYS A 13 11.12 3.85 -0.56
C LYS A 13 10.71 3.94 0.91
N SER A 14 9.95 4.98 1.26
CA SER A 14 9.47 5.22 2.62
C SER A 14 8.64 4.05 3.15
N CYS A 15 7.82 3.43 2.28
CA CYS A 15 7.07 2.22 2.65
C CYS A 15 7.97 1.03 2.93
N LEU A 16 8.96 0.77 2.08
CA LEU A 16 9.87 -0.37 2.24
C LEU A 16 10.79 -0.23 3.44
N GLU A 17 11.27 0.99 3.73
CA GLU A 17 12.11 1.28 4.89
C GLU A 17 11.37 1.18 6.24
N SER A 18 10.03 1.13 6.22
CA SER A 18 9.24 0.88 7.44
C SER A 18 9.33 -0.56 7.96
N GLU A 19 9.79 -1.48 7.12
CA GLU A 19 9.98 -2.89 7.48
C GLU A 19 11.40 -3.08 8.04
N GLU A 20 11.49 -3.60 9.26
CA GLU A 20 12.76 -3.75 10.00
C GLU A 20 13.81 -4.56 9.21
N GLU A 21 13.39 -5.63 8.54
CA GLU A 21 14.26 -6.49 7.72
C GLU A 21 14.78 -5.80 6.44
N ILE A 22 14.06 -4.79 5.94
CA ILE A 22 14.37 -4.10 4.68
C ILE A 22 15.10 -2.76 4.92
N CYS A 23 15.10 -2.25 6.15
CA CYS A 23 15.61 -0.93 6.60
C CYS A 23 17.10 -0.61 6.28
N LYS A 24 17.82 -1.48 5.56
CA LYS A 24 19.21 -1.28 5.16
C LYS A 24 19.29 -0.61 3.78
N SER A 25 19.30 0.72 3.76
CA SER A 25 19.60 1.57 2.60
C SER A 25 18.85 1.18 1.31
N VAL A 26 17.52 1.32 1.32
CA VAL A 26 16.73 0.98 0.13
C VAL A 26 16.97 2.02 -0.97
N GLU A 27 17.34 1.55 -2.14
CA GLU A 27 17.38 2.35 -3.37
C GLU A 27 16.34 1.82 -4.35
N ILE A 28 15.37 2.67 -4.71
CA ILE A 28 14.39 2.30 -5.74
C ILE A 28 15.06 2.44 -7.10
N VAL A 29 15.24 1.31 -7.79
CA VAL A 29 15.79 1.27 -9.14
C VAL A 29 14.74 1.70 -10.15
N SER A 30 13.51 1.22 -9.97
CA SER A 30 12.38 1.54 -10.85
C SER A 30 11.06 1.01 -10.27
N HIS A 31 9.94 1.51 -10.77
CA HIS A 31 8.62 0.97 -10.46
C HIS A 31 7.70 1.06 -11.68
N SER A 32 6.69 0.21 -11.72
CA SER A 32 5.60 0.28 -12.70
C SER A 32 4.25 0.17 -12.00
N VAL A 33 3.28 0.95 -12.44
CA VAL A 33 1.94 1.00 -11.87
C VAL A 33 0.92 0.51 -12.90
N GLU A 34 0.09 -0.45 -12.50
CA GLU A 34 -1.03 -0.95 -13.29
C GLU A 34 -2.31 -1.03 -12.45
N ARG A 35 -3.46 -1.24 -13.09
CA ARG A 35 -4.71 -1.47 -12.35
C ARG A 35 -4.64 -2.82 -11.64
N ALA A 36 -4.97 -2.85 -10.35
CA ALA A 36 -5.03 -4.11 -9.61
C ALA A 36 -6.21 -4.99 -10.06
N VAL A 37 -7.31 -4.34 -10.44
CA VAL A 37 -8.59 -4.93 -10.83
C VAL A 37 -9.20 -4.20 -12.04
N SER A 38 -10.13 -4.85 -12.73
CA SER A 38 -10.90 -4.20 -13.80
C SER A 38 -11.69 -2.99 -13.28
N PRO A 39 -11.93 -1.96 -14.11
CA PRO A 39 -12.79 -0.83 -13.74
C PRO A 39 -14.15 -1.31 -13.22
N GLY A 40 -14.63 -0.72 -12.11
CA GLY A 40 -15.89 -1.11 -11.46
C GLY A 40 -15.75 -2.16 -10.34
N ASN A 41 -14.64 -2.92 -10.31
CA ASN A 41 -14.39 -3.93 -9.28
C ASN A 41 -13.51 -3.41 -8.12
N ASN A 42 -13.41 -2.09 -7.98
CA ASN A 42 -12.53 -1.40 -7.04
C ASN A 42 -13.26 -0.91 -5.77
N TYR A 43 -14.55 -1.23 -5.63
CA TYR A 43 -15.36 -1.09 -4.41
C TYR A 43 -15.17 0.24 -3.63
N GLY A 44 -15.19 1.37 -4.34
CA GLY A 44 -15.08 2.70 -3.70
C GLY A 44 -13.64 3.13 -3.35
N SER A 45 -12.63 2.42 -3.85
CA SER A 45 -11.21 2.76 -3.70
C SER A 45 -10.51 2.80 -5.05
N ASN A 46 -9.37 3.48 -5.13
CA ASN A 46 -8.40 3.21 -6.17
C ASN A 46 -7.54 2.02 -5.75
N MET A 47 -7.34 1.05 -6.63
CA MET A 47 -6.49 -0.12 -6.39
C MET A 47 -5.41 -0.23 -7.46
N TYR A 48 -4.17 0.01 -7.06
CA TYR A 48 -2.99 -0.05 -7.91
C TYR A 48 -2.22 -1.33 -7.62
N ARG A 49 -1.78 -2.01 -8.68
CA ARG A 49 -0.72 -3.02 -8.59
C ARG A 49 0.58 -2.35 -8.97
N VAL A 50 1.54 -2.38 -8.06
CA VAL A 50 2.84 -1.74 -8.24
C VAL A 50 3.92 -2.79 -8.19
N LYS A 51 4.74 -2.88 -9.22
CA LYS A 51 5.95 -3.70 -9.20
C LYS A 51 7.12 -2.79 -8.91
N VAL A 52 7.79 -3.02 -7.78
CA VAL A 52 8.94 -2.23 -7.34
C VAL A 52 10.19 -3.06 -7.53
N ARG A 53 11.19 -2.51 -8.23
CA ARG A 53 12.56 -3.03 -8.20
C ARG A 53 13.39 -2.15 -7.31
N TYR A 54 14.03 -2.74 -6.30
CA TYR A 54 14.84 -2.02 -5.34
C TYR A 54 16.12 -2.78 -5.03
N LYS A 55 17.15 -2.03 -4.62
CA LYS A 55 18.42 -2.57 -4.16
C LYS A 55 18.57 -2.34 -2.66
N THR A 56 19.18 -3.32 -2.01
CA THR A 56 19.83 -3.14 -0.71
C THR A 56 21.34 -3.28 -0.92
N SER A 57 22.13 -3.11 0.14
CA SER A 57 23.61 -3.18 0.05
C SER A 57 24.14 -4.47 -0.60
N ASN A 58 23.37 -5.56 -0.58
CA ASN A 58 23.83 -6.88 -0.99
C ASN A 58 23.13 -7.44 -2.24
N SER A 59 21.96 -6.94 -2.63
CA SER A 59 21.12 -7.59 -3.66
C SER A 59 20.07 -6.67 -4.25
N GLU A 60 19.61 -7.00 -5.46
CA GLU A 60 18.43 -6.40 -6.09
C GLU A 60 17.23 -7.33 -5.95
N TYR A 61 16.07 -6.75 -5.66
CA TYR A 61 14.82 -7.44 -5.39
C TYR A 61 13.71 -6.87 -6.26
N SER A 62 12.74 -7.73 -6.56
CA SER A 62 11.47 -7.34 -7.18
C SER A 62 10.33 -7.69 -6.23
N LEU A 63 9.51 -6.70 -5.90
CA LEU A 63 8.41 -6.83 -4.96
C LEU A 63 7.12 -6.30 -5.58
N PRO A 64 6.13 -7.17 -5.83
CA PRO A 64 4.81 -6.74 -6.24
C PRO A 64 3.99 -6.32 -5.01
N LEU A 65 3.33 -5.17 -5.12
CA LEU A 65 2.52 -4.55 -4.09
C LEU A 65 1.11 -4.26 -4.61
N ILE A 66 0.13 -4.28 -3.70
CA ILE A 66 -1.18 -3.70 -3.88
C ILE A 66 -1.27 -2.43 -3.03
N ILE A 67 -1.58 -1.31 -3.67
CA ILE A 67 -1.78 -0.02 -3.01
C ILE A 67 -3.22 0.40 -3.16
N LYS A 68 -3.88 0.60 -2.03
CA LYS A 68 -5.27 1.07 -1.96
C LYS A 68 -5.29 2.52 -1.47
N SER A 69 -6.06 3.37 -2.14
CA SER A 69 -6.30 4.75 -1.73
C SER A 69 -7.77 5.16 -1.93
N PRO A 70 -8.25 6.24 -1.29
CA PRO A 70 -9.54 6.83 -1.59
C PRO A 70 -9.64 7.28 -3.05
N LEU A 71 -10.87 7.42 -3.53
CA LEU A 71 -11.18 8.11 -4.78
C LEU A 71 -10.94 9.62 -4.60
N SER A 72 -10.23 10.24 -5.53
CA SER A 72 -9.74 11.63 -5.42
C SER A 72 -10.84 12.69 -5.56
N GLN A 73 -11.93 12.39 -6.26
CA GLN A 73 -13.18 13.17 -6.33
C GLN A 73 -14.11 12.45 -7.32
N SER A 74 -15.44 12.53 -7.10
CA SER A 74 -16.53 12.21 -8.05
C SER A 74 -17.15 10.80 -8.10
N GLY A 75 -17.19 10.03 -7.01
CA GLY A 75 -17.99 8.78 -7.04
C GLY A 75 -18.21 8.07 -5.72
N SER A 76 -19.12 8.61 -4.88
CA SER A 76 -19.74 8.04 -3.64
C SER A 76 -18.80 7.78 -2.46
N PHE A 77 -19.00 8.33 -1.25
CA PHE A 77 -20.18 8.85 -0.55
C PHE A 77 -19.88 10.24 0.04
N ASP A 78 -20.90 11.11 0.06
CA ASP A 78 -20.86 12.55 0.39
C ASP A 78 -20.06 13.45 -0.58
N ALA A 79 -20.48 14.71 -0.69
CA ALA A 79 -19.92 15.70 -1.62
C ALA A 79 -18.48 16.11 -1.27
N ASN A 80 -17.96 15.66 -0.12
CA ASN A 80 -16.70 16.08 0.47
C ASN A 80 -15.66 14.94 0.51
N GLY A 81 -16.05 13.70 0.20
CA GLY A 81 -15.19 12.51 0.28
C GLY A 81 -14.84 12.09 1.71
N GLU A 82 -15.61 12.54 2.71
CA GLU A 82 -15.29 12.30 4.13
C GLU A 82 -15.44 10.83 4.51
N LEU A 83 -16.53 10.17 4.08
CA LEU A 83 -16.73 8.73 4.34
C LEU A 83 -15.62 7.87 3.71
N SER A 84 -15.22 8.15 2.47
CA SER A 84 -14.15 7.41 1.80
C SER A 84 -12.81 7.54 2.52
N ARG A 85 -12.54 8.72 3.09
CA ARG A 85 -11.34 8.97 3.90
C ARG A 85 -11.42 8.26 5.24
N GLU A 86 -12.57 8.27 5.91
CA GLU A 86 -12.79 7.56 7.17
C GLU A 86 -12.63 6.04 7.00
N VAL A 87 -13.25 5.44 5.98
CA VAL A 87 -13.11 4.00 5.66
C VAL A 87 -11.64 3.64 5.42
N CYS A 88 -10.91 4.45 4.67
CA CYS A 88 -9.49 4.16 4.43
C CYS A 88 -8.62 4.33 5.69
N THR A 89 -9.00 5.25 6.58
CA THR A 89 -8.30 5.44 7.87
C THR A 89 -8.57 4.26 8.81
N ILE A 90 -9.80 3.72 8.81
CA ILE A 90 -10.14 2.49 9.53
C ILE A 90 -9.33 1.31 8.99
N GLU A 91 -9.24 1.17 7.66
CA GLU A 91 -8.46 0.09 7.05
C GLU A 91 -6.97 0.23 7.40
N GLN A 92 -6.40 1.44 7.36
CA GLN A 92 -5.01 1.69 7.75
C GLN A 92 -4.76 1.29 9.20
N ARG A 93 -5.63 1.70 10.14
CA ARG A 93 -5.55 1.29 11.56
C ARG A 93 -5.72 -0.20 11.77
N TYR A 94 -6.57 -0.85 10.99
CA TYR A 94 -6.72 -2.30 11.05
C TYR A 94 -5.38 -3.00 10.82
N TYR A 95 -4.67 -2.65 9.74
CA TYR A 95 -3.35 -3.21 9.46
C TYR A 95 -2.28 -2.74 10.46
N SER A 96 -2.15 -1.44 10.72
CA SER A 96 -1.04 -0.91 11.52
C SER A 96 -1.18 -1.15 13.03
N GLU A 97 -2.41 -1.28 13.56
CA GLU A 97 -2.64 -1.45 15.00
C GLU A 97 -3.22 -2.82 15.33
N PHE A 98 -4.37 -3.17 14.76
CA PHE A 98 -5.10 -4.38 15.15
C PHE A 98 -4.32 -5.64 14.76
N ILE A 99 -3.87 -5.74 13.51
CA ILE A 99 -3.09 -6.89 13.04
C ILE A 99 -1.77 -7.03 13.82
N ASN A 100 -1.06 -5.94 14.07
CA ASN A 100 0.19 -5.97 14.84
C ASN A 100 -0.03 -6.48 16.28
N LYS A 101 -1.08 -6.02 16.95
CA LYS A 101 -1.48 -6.54 18.28
C LYS A 101 -1.83 -8.02 18.23
N THR A 102 -2.62 -8.44 17.25
CA THR A 102 -3.02 -9.85 17.09
C THR A 102 -1.82 -10.75 16.78
N TYR A 103 -0.89 -10.30 15.93
CA TYR A 103 0.35 -11.03 15.62
C TYR A 103 1.19 -11.22 16.89
N SER A 104 1.26 -10.22 17.77
CA SER A 104 2.00 -10.33 19.03
C SER A 104 1.51 -11.48 19.92
N LEU A 105 0.21 -11.83 19.84
CA LEU A 105 -0.44 -12.89 20.59
C LEU A 105 -0.37 -14.25 19.89
N MET A 106 -0.70 -14.30 18.58
CA MET A 106 -0.85 -15.57 17.85
C MET A 106 0.42 -16.03 17.14
N LYS A 107 1.39 -15.12 16.90
CA LYS A 107 2.63 -15.38 16.15
C LYS A 107 2.42 -15.99 14.76
N HIS A 108 1.26 -15.74 14.15
CA HIS A 108 0.91 -16.18 12.81
C HIS A 108 0.31 -15.02 12.03
N SER A 109 0.78 -14.79 10.80
CA SER A 109 0.14 -13.84 9.90
C SER A 109 -1.15 -14.41 9.31
N ILE A 110 -2.26 -13.67 9.44
CA ILE A 110 -3.57 -14.01 8.87
C ILE A 110 -3.99 -13.05 7.75
N VAL A 111 -3.10 -12.13 7.39
CA VAL A 111 -3.30 -11.10 6.36
C VAL A 111 -2.07 -11.05 5.45
N PRO A 112 -2.18 -10.44 4.26
CA PRO A 112 -1.00 -10.13 3.48
C PRO A 112 0.01 -9.31 4.31
N LYS A 113 1.30 -9.51 4.05
CA LYS A 113 2.34 -8.59 4.53
C LYS A 113 1.96 -7.16 4.14
N HIS A 114 2.13 -6.23 5.06
CA HIS A 114 1.73 -4.85 4.90
C HIS A 114 2.85 -3.91 5.34
N TYR A 115 2.89 -2.74 4.73
CA TYR A 115 3.92 -1.73 4.93
C TYR A 115 3.30 -0.45 5.48
N THR A 116 4.05 0.27 6.31
CA THR A 116 3.59 1.58 6.78
C THR A 116 3.61 2.56 5.61
N SER A 117 2.49 3.26 5.42
CA SER A 117 2.38 4.29 4.39
C SER A 117 2.66 5.68 4.99
N PRO A 118 3.50 6.52 4.35
CA PRO A 118 3.63 7.93 4.73
C PRO A 118 2.36 8.74 4.38
N ASN A 119 1.49 8.21 3.51
CA ASN A 119 0.15 8.74 3.28
C ASN A 119 -0.84 8.01 4.21
N PRO A 120 -1.42 8.68 5.23
CA PRO A 120 -2.29 8.04 6.21
C PRO A 120 -3.61 7.51 5.62
N ALA A 121 -3.99 8.01 4.45
CA ALA A 121 -5.16 7.56 3.72
C ALA A 121 -4.82 6.44 2.72
N CYS A 122 -3.72 5.71 2.87
CA CYS A 122 -3.37 4.62 1.96
C CYS A 122 -2.94 3.38 2.71
N VAL A 123 -3.22 2.23 2.10
CA VAL A 123 -2.79 0.92 2.59
C VAL A 123 -1.90 0.29 1.53
N VAL A 124 -0.75 -0.25 1.97
CA VAL A 124 0.27 -0.85 1.11
C VAL A 124 0.46 -2.30 1.55
N LEU A 125 0.14 -3.23 0.66
CA LEU A 125 0.10 -4.67 0.92
C LEU A 125 0.99 -5.41 -0.08
N GLU A 126 1.49 -6.58 0.26
CA GLU A 126 2.03 -7.51 -0.73
C GLU A 126 0.94 -7.94 -1.71
N ASP A 127 1.33 -8.18 -2.96
CA ASP A 127 0.43 -8.78 -3.95
C ASP A 127 0.43 -10.30 -3.80
N LEU A 128 -0.75 -10.86 -3.48
CA LEU A 128 -0.94 -12.29 -3.30
C LEU A 128 -1.13 -13.06 -4.62
N LYS A 129 -1.05 -12.40 -5.78
CA LYS A 129 -1.03 -13.10 -7.06
C LYS A 129 0.27 -13.88 -7.19
N VAL A 130 0.17 -15.19 -7.05
CA VAL A 130 1.20 -16.18 -7.40
C VAL A 130 1.17 -16.44 -8.90
#